data_AF-A0A930ZNG3-F1
#
_entry.id   AF-A0A930ZNG3-F1
#
_cell.length_a   1.000
_cell.length_b   1.000
_cell.length_c   1.000
_cell.angle_alpha   90.00
_cell.angle_beta   90.00
_cell.angle_gamma   90.00
#
_symmetry.space_group_name_H-M   'P 1'
#
loop_
_entity.id
_entity.type
_entity.pdbx_description
1 polymer ?
#
loop_
_entity_poly.entity_id
_entity_poly.type
_entity_poly.pdbx_seq_one_letter_code
_entity_poly.pdbx_strand_id
1 'polypeptide(L)'
;MKKIDFNLLSLVILLSSFLISCEDEREIFEEPKDEPALALTSFSFKDENNKLLSKAYNAVITDKQIEVTIPSITKNLIATFVTNASKVTVNGIEQTSNVTINDFSKPVTYTLVSESGKITETYTLKFNWTSPIPHINIVTEQNADIVSKDDYINADIEITANGWGEDFTGKTRIRGRGNTTWVLPKKPYRLKLDEDAVILGLAEEKDWVLLANIIDPTLMLNAVAFKIGDLLDLKYTNHAIPVDLTLNGKYVGSYMLTEQVERSSSRVDIHKEKGVLLEIDGNFDEDYQFLSNNYALPIMIKDPDLDDFSTEEAAVLFDNIKSDFHQLEDAIASDQFPNSNYKNYIDIQSLVKFLIVFDLTHNMEINHPKSTYMHKDETGKYFMGPIWDFDWAFGYEGNRIHFQSFNTPLFKLITPNSKGYYFFTRIMEDPEVKALYKEIWQKFSTESMEPLLEYVDFYSAHLTESQAKDYQVWSVVPDFPGTLNYSLKINQLKTWLNGRATYIDNYVNDF
;
A
#
# COMPACT_ATOMS: atom_id res chain seq x y z
N MET A 1 96.83 -18.10 -83.77
CA MET A 1 96.53 -19.47 -84.22
C MET A 1 95.66 -20.11 -83.15
N LYS A 2 94.67 -20.94 -83.53
CA LYS A 2 94.03 -21.97 -82.71
C LYS A 2 94.38 -22.03 -81.21
N LYS A 3 93.31 -22.21 -80.41
CA LYS A 3 93.22 -23.06 -79.20
C LYS A 3 93.51 -22.39 -77.84
N ILE A 4 92.50 -22.36 -76.94
CA ILE A 4 92.19 -23.35 -75.84
C ILE A 4 93.17 -23.13 -74.68
N ASP A 5 92.83 -23.14 -73.41
CA ASP A 5 91.61 -23.07 -72.58
C ASP A 5 92.19 -22.83 -71.17
N PHE A 6 91.47 -22.17 -70.27
CA PHE A 6 91.62 -22.44 -68.84
C PHE A 6 90.26 -22.43 -68.15
N ASN A 7 89.92 -23.57 -67.57
CA ASN A 7 88.78 -23.83 -66.71
C ASN A 7 88.79 -22.95 -65.45
N LEU A 8 87.62 -22.51 -65.02
CA LEU A 8 87.28 -22.51 -63.59
C LEU A 8 85.78 -22.70 -63.36
N LEU A 9 85.50 -23.57 -62.39
CA LEU A 9 84.25 -24.15 -61.93
C LEU A 9 83.24 -23.10 -61.42
N SER A 10 81.93 -23.27 -61.71
CA SER A 10 80.87 -22.68 -60.87
C SER A 10 79.54 -23.42 -60.99
N LEU A 11 78.83 -23.37 -59.87
CA LEU A 11 77.78 -24.24 -59.34
C LEU A 11 76.39 -23.95 -59.95
N VAL A 12 75.56 -25.01 -59.99
CA VAL A 12 74.27 -25.15 -60.67
C VAL A 12 73.14 -24.30 -60.06
N ILE A 13 72.37 -23.59 -60.90
CA ILE A 13 71.03 -23.06 -60.61
C ILE A 13 70.06 -23.71 -61.60
N LEU A 14 69.05 -24.42 -61.09
CA LEU A 14 68.03 -25.10 -61.89
C LEU A 14 66.86 -24.15 -62.16
N LEU A 15 66.67 -23.79 -63.44
CA LEU A 15 65.42 -23.27 -63.99
C LEU A 15 64.60 -24.46 -64.49
N SER A 16 63.32 -24.50 -64.13
CA SER A 16 62.33 -25.25 -64.90
C SER A 16 61.05 -24.45 -65.00
N SER A 17 60.79 -23.99 -66.22
CA SER A 17 59.58 -23.37 -66.73
C SER A 17 58.45 -24.40 -66.83
N PHE A 18 57.22 -24.02 -66.46
CA PHE A 18 56.01 -24.64 -67.00
C PHE A 18 54.87 -23.63 -67.14
N LEU A 19 54.02 -23.97 -68.11
CA LEU A 19 53.06 -23.17 -68.86
C LEU A 19 51.81 -22.74 -68.08
N ILE A 20 51.18 -21.72 -68.64
CA ILE A 20 49.94 -21.02 -68.27
C ILE A 20 48.75 -21.98 -68.14
N SER A 21 48.04 -21.90 -67.02
CA SER A 21 46.61 -22.23 -66.89
C SER A 21 45.91 -20.98 -66.36
N CYS A 22 44.87 -20.55 -67.07
CA CYS A 22 44.04 -19.39 -66.74
C CYS A 22 43.02 -19.86 -65.69
N GLU A 23 43.28 -19.65 -64.40
CA GLU A 23 42.26 -19.72 -63.37
C GLU A 23 41.71 -18.32 -63.17
N ASP A 24 40.49 -18.14 -63.66
CA ASP A 24 39.60 -17.02 -63.35
C ASP A 24 39.37 -17.07 -61.83
N GLU A 25 40.02 -16.17 -61.06
CA GLU A 25 39.64 -15.89 -59.68
C GLU A 25 38.23 -15.29 -59.73
N ARG A 26 37.22 -16.16 -59.72
CA ARG A 26 35.86 -15.75 -59.40
C ARG A 26 35.89 -15.25 -57.98
N GLU A 27 35.89 -13.94 -57.79
CA GLU A 27 35.31 -13.34 -56.60
C GLU A 27 33.94 -13.98 -56.42
N ILE A 28 33.81 -14.85 -55.43
CA ILE A 28 32.51 -15.27 -54.94
C ILE A 28 31.94 -14.01 -54.31
N PHE A 29 31.22 -13.21 -55.10
CA PHE A 29 30.22 -12.33 -54.57
C PHE A 29 29.21 -13.25 -53.87
N GLU A 30 29.36 -13.42 -52.55
CA GLU A 30 28.20 -13.83 -51.76
C GLU A 30 27.10 -12.84 -52.10
N GLU A 31 26.04 -13.30 -52.75
CA GLU A 31 24.83 -12.51 -52.88
C GLU A 31 24.50 -11.99 -51.47
N PRO A 32 24.20 -10.69 -51.30
CA PRO A 32 23.81 -10.18 -50.00
C PRO A 32 22.65 -11.06 -49.53
N LYS A 33 22.85 -11.81 -48.45
CA LYS A 33 21.75 -12.50 -47.80
C LYS A 33 20.68 -11.45 -47.57
N ASP A 34 19.51 -11.64 -48.18
CA ASP A 34 18.35 -10.80 -47.88
C ASP A 34 18.09 -10.92 -46.39
N GLU A 35 18.54 -9.91 -45.65
CA GLU A 35 18.33 -9.84 -44.21
C GLU A 35 16.84 -9.57 -43.97
N PRO A 36 16.22 -10.29 -43.01
CA PRO A 36 14.81 -10.09 -42.73
C PRO A 36 14.55 -8.66 -42.23
N ALA A 37 13.37 -8.11 -42.56
CA ALA A 37 12.94 -6.84 -42.00
C ALA A 37 12.98 -6.87 -40.47
N LEU A 38 13.53 -5.82 -39.86
CA LEU A 38 13.66 -5.73 -38.41
C LEU A 38 12.33 -5.33 -37.78
N ALA A 39 11.94 -6.04 -36.73
CA ALA A 39 10.66 -5.81 -36.06
C ALA A 39 10.78 -5.96 -34.54
N LEU A 40 9.98 -5.17 -33.83
CA LEU A 40 9.60 -5.45 -32.44
C LEU A 40 8.30 -6.27 -32.48
N THR A 41 8.33 -7.47 -31.93
CA THR A 41 7.14 -8.36 -31.89
C THR A 41 6.36 -8.22 -30.59
N SER A 42 7.01 -7.74 -29.53
CA SER A 42 6.35 -7.34 -28.30
C SER A 42 7.11 -6.21 -27.62
N PHE A 43 6.36 -5.40 -26.86
CA PHE A 43 6.90 -4.33 -26.03
C PHE A 43 5.98 -4.13 -24.83
N SER A 44 6.54 -4.05 -23.63
CA SER A 44 5.78 -3.96 -22.39
C SER A 44 6.61 -3.36 -21.26
N PHE A 45 5.95 -2.95 -20.18
CA PHE A 45 6.55 -2.54 -18.93
C PHE A 45 6.04 -3.47 -17.84
N LYS A 46 6.91 -4.36 -17.36
CA LYS A 46 6.54 -5.32 -16.33
C LYS A 46 6.79 -4.76 -14.94
N ASP A 47 5.87 -5.01 -14.03
CA ASP A 47 5.96 -4.73 -12.59
C ASP A 47 7.17 -5.37 -11.92
N GLU A 48 7.55 -6.60 -12.30
CA GLU A 48 8.75 -7.28 -11.78
C GLU A 48 10.05 -6.46 -11.98
N ASN A 49 10.12 -5.66 -13.04
CA ASN A 49 11.25 -4.78 -13.36
C ASN A 49 11.00 -3.32 -12.96
N ASN A 50 9.77 -2.97 -12.61
CA ASN A 50 9.32 -1.62 -12.33
C ASN A 50 8.46 -1.65 -11.06
N LYS A 51 9.10 -1.77 -9.89
CA LYS A 51 8.43 -1.98 -8.57
C LYS A 51 7.33 -0.98 -8.20
N LEU A 52 7.28 0.18 -8.86
CA LEU A 52 6.24 1.18 -8.66
C LEU A 52 4.97 0.90 -9.48
N LEU A 53 4.97 -0.07 -10.39
CA LEU A 53 3.78 -0.47 -11.15
C LEU A 53 3.05 -1.59 -10.41
N SER A 54 1.72 -1.50 -10.36
CA SER A 54 0.85 -2.51 -9.75
C SER A 54 0.62 -3.75 -10.61
N LYS A 55 0.95 -3.68 -11.90
CA LYS A 55 0.80 -4.75 -12.90
C LYS A 55 1.66 -4.47 -14.13
N ALA A 56 1.78 -5.45 -15.01
CA ALA A 56 2.39 -5.26 -16.32
C ALA A 56 1.48 -4.44 -17.27
N TYR A 57 2.10 -3.55 -18.07
CA TYR A 57 1.45 -2.74 -19.10
C TYR A 57 1.99 -3.12 -20.48
N ASN A 58 1.14 -3.72 -21.30
CA ASN A 58 1.49 -4.13 -22.65
C ASN A 58 1.27 -2.97 -23.64
N ALA A 59 2.23 -2.76 -24.53
CA ALA A 59 2.12 -1.76 -25.57
C ALA A 59 1.51 -2.35 -26.86
N VAL A 60 0.85 -1.49 -27.64
CA VAL A 60 0.37 -1.79 -28.98
C VAL A 60 1.41 -1.30 -29.98
N ILE A 61 1.82 -2.17 -30.91
CA ILE A 61 2.78 -1.83 -31.97
C ILE A 61 2.00 -1.73 -33.28
N THR A 62 2.04 -0.56 -33.94
CA THR A 62 1.37 -0.34 -35.23
C THR A 62 2.20 0.64 -36.05
N ASP A 63 2.52 0.29 -37.30
CA ASP A 63 3.22 1.16 -38.25
C ASP A 63 4.44 1.91 -37.66
N LYS A 64 5.34 1.18 -37.00
CA LYS A 64 6.57 1.73 -36.37
C LYS A 64 6.31 2.69 -35.21
N GLN A 65 5.10 2.70 -34.67
CA GLN A 65 4.76 3.33 -33.41
C GLN A 65 4.52 2.28 -32.34
N ILE A 66 4.96 2.60 -31.12
CA ILE A 66 4.67 1.84 -29.91
C ILE A 66 3.81 2.75 -29.05
N GLU A 67 2.58 2.35 -28.76
CA GLU A 67 1.68 3.10 -27.89
C GLU A 67 1.40 2.33 -26.61
N VAL A 68 1.53 3.00 -25.46
CA VAL A 68 1.22 2.41 -24.15
C VAL A 68 0.47 3.42 -23.29
N THR A 69 -0.56 2.95 -22.60
CA THR A 69 -1.27 3.73 -21.58
C THR A 69 -0.83 3.25 -20.21
N ILE A 70 -0.31 4.16 -19.39
CA ILE A 70 0.28 3.81 -18.08
C ILE A 70 0.17 5.00 -17.11
N PRO A 71 -0.04 4.72 -15.81
CA PRO A 71 0.03 5.72 -14.75
C PRO A 71 1.31 6.55 -14.75
N SER A 72 1.17 7.85 -14.54
CA SER A 72 2.29 8.80 -14.44
C SER A 72 3.02 8.76 -13.08
N ILE A 73 3.34 7.57 -12.59
CA ILE A 73 3.99 7.34 -11.28
C ILE A 73 5.49 7.68 -11.35
N THR A 74 6.17 7.21 -12.39
CA THR A 74 7.58 7.51 -12.70
C THR A 74 7.75 7.64 -14.20
N LYS A 75 8.74 8.43 -14.61
CA LYS A 75 9.19 8.52 -16.01
C LYS A 75 10.36 7.61 -16.31
N ASN A 76 11.06 7.12 -15.28
CA ASN A 76 12.16 6.17 -15.43
C ASN A 76 11.60 4.75 -15.39
N LEU A 77 11.58 4.07 -16.53
CA LEU A 77 11.02 2.72 -16.66
C LEU A 77 11.98 1.79 -17.41
N ILE A 78 11.89 0.50 -17.10
CA ILE A 78 12.59 -0.59 -17.78
C ILE A 78 11.61 -1.28 -18.72
N ALA A 79 11.94 -1.27 -20.02
CA ALA A 79 11.13 -1.93 -21.04
C ALA A 79 11.49 -3.41 -21.19
N THR A 80 10.47 -4.23 -21.45
CA THR A 80 10.58 -5.62 -21.87
C THR A 80 10.12 -5.73 -23.31
N PHE A 81 11.01 -6.14 -24.20
CA PHE A 81 10.74 -6.27 -25.63
C PHE A 81 11.34 -7.53 -26.25
N VAL A 82 10.75 -7.97 -27.36
CA VAL A 82 11.24 -9.08 -28.21
C VAL A 82 11.43 -8.55 -29.63
N THR A 83 12.56 -8.91 -30.25
CA THR A 83 12.92 -8.47 -31.59
C THR A 83 13.79 -9.51 -32.29
N ASN A 84 13.84 -9.47 -33.62
CA ASN A 84 14.80 -10.19 -34.45
C ASN A 84 16.08 -9.38 -34.73
N ALA A 85 16.21 -8.17 -34.21
CA ALA A 85 17.40 -7.35 -34.36
C ALA A 85 18.59 -7.91 -33.56
N SER A 86 19.80 -7.76 -34.09
CA SER A 86 21.04 -8.13 -33.39
C SER A 86 21.36 -7.14 -32.27
N LYS A 87 21.01 -5.86 -32.47
CA LYS A 87 21.23 -4.79 -31.51
C LYS A 87 20.07 -3.80 -31.50
N VAL A 88 19.76 -3.30 -30.31
CA VAL A 88 18.75 -2.25 -30.09
C VAL A 88 19.41 -1.08 -29.37
N THR A 89 19.13 0.15 -29.81
CA THR A 89 19.68 1.36 -29.20
C THR A 89 18.60 2.42 -28.96
N VAL A 90 18.81 3.24 -27.95
CA VAL A 90 18.08 4.49 -27.69
C VAL A 90 19.13 5.58 -27.53
N ASN A 91 19.05 6.66 -28.33
CA ASN A 91 20.05 7.73 -28.34
C ASN A 91 21.51 7.22 -28.47
N GLY A 92 21.72 6.12 -29.21
CA GLY A 92 23.02 5.48 -29.39
C GLY A 92 23.48 4.60 -28.22
N ILE A 93 22.75 4.58 -27.09
CA ILE A 93 23.00 3.70 -25.95
C ILE A 93 22.32 2.37 -26.18
N GLU A 94 23.05 1.28 -26.03
CA GLU A 94 22.53 -0.08 -26.21
C GLU A 94 21.50 -0.46 -25.16
N GLN A 95 20.44 -1.14 -25.62
CA GLN A 95 19.28 -1.51 -24.81
C GLN A 95 19.23 -3.02 -24.62
N THR A 96 19.22 -3.45 -23.37
CA THR A 96 19.01 -4.84 -22.97
C THR A 96 17.61 -4.95 -22.39
N SER A 97 16.78 -5.79 -23.03
CA SER A 97 15.40 -6.08 -22.60
C SER A 97 15.38 -6.58 -21.15
N ASN A 98 14.45 -6.05 -20.35
CA ASN A 98 14.35 -6.26 -18.88
C ASN A 98 15.47 -5.65 -18.03
N VAL A 99 16.41 -4.89 -18.60
CA VAL A 99 17.58 -4.39 -17.84
C VAL A 99 17.75 -2.88 -18.00
N THR A 100 17.75 -2.37 -19.23
CA THR A 100 18.09 -0.96 -19.45
C THR A 100 16.93 -0.03 -19.09
N ILE A 101 17.17 0.86 -18.12
CA ILE A 101 16.24 1.92 -17.74
C ILE A 101 16.35 3.11 -18.70
N ASN A 102 15.20 3.71 -19.04
CA ASN A 102 15.13 4.93 -19.83
C ASN A 102 14.21 5.96 -19.17
N ASP A 103 14.51 7.24 -19.37
CA ASP A 103 13.62 8.35 -19.04
C ASP A 103 12.64 8.61 -20.19
N PHE A 104 11.37 8.39 -19.92
CA PHE A 104 10.24 8.58 -20.84
C PHE A 104 9.48 9.89 -20.57
N SER A 105 10.12 10.86 -19.90
CA SER A 105 9.59 12.23 -19.76
C SER A 105 9.37 12.92 -21.11
N LYS A 106 10.05 12.42 -22.16
CA LYS A 106 9.91 12.82 -23.56
C LYS A 106 9.76 11.58 -24.44
N PRO A 107 9.24 11.71 -25.67
CA PRO A 107 9.22 10.61 -26.63
C PRO A 107 10.60 9.99 -26.83
N VAL A 108 10.65 8.66 -26.84
CA VAL A 108 11.88 7.86 -27.01
C VAL A 108 11.79 7.08 -28.32
N THR A 109 12.90 7.05 -29.07
CA THR A 109 13.00 6.27 -30.31
C THR A 109 13.93 5.08 -30.10
N TYR A 110 13.41 3.88 -30.34
CA TYR A 110 14.17 2.64 -30.37
C TYR A 110 14.67 2.39 -31.79
N THR A 111 15.98 2.22 -31.95
CA THR A 111 16.62 1.89 -33.24
C THR A 111 17.09 0.44 -33.19
N LEU A 112 16.50 -0.40 -34.03
CA LEU A 112 16.86 -1.77 -34.28
C LEU A 112 17.98 -1.79 -35.33
N VAL A 113 18.97 -2.65 -35.14
CA VAL A 113 20.14 -2.78 -36.02
C VAL A 113 20.34 -4.26 -36.34
N SER A 114 20.50 -4.58 -37.63
CA SER A 114 20.76 -5.93 -38.10
C SER A 114 22.18 -6.38 -37.77
N GLU A 115 22.47 -7.67 -37.97
CA GLU A 115 23.80 -8.24 -37.69
C GLU A 115 24.90 -7.57 -38.52
N SER A 116 24.65 -7.26 -39.80
CA SER A 116 25.60 -6.53 -40.64
C SER A 116 25.73 -5.03 -40.30
N GLY A 117 24.81 -4.49 -39.49
CA GLY A 117 24.71 -3.06 -39.20
C GLY A 117 24.19 -2.21 -40.37
N LYS A 118 23.85 -2.81 -41.52
CA LYS A 118 23.42 -2.09 -42.73
C LYS A 118 21.93 -1.77 -42.73
N ILE A 119 21.12 -2.61 -42.10
CA ILE A 119 19.68 -2.39 -41.98
C ILE A 119 19.40 -1.83 -40.60
N THR A 120 18.69 -0.71 -40.57
CA THR A 120 18.17 -0.13 -39.34
C THR A 120 16.68 0.11 -39.49
N GLU A 121 15.96 -0.06 -38.39
CA GLU A 121 14.53 0.24 -38.32
C GLU A 121 14.24 0.97 -37.02
N THR A 122 13.35 1.95 -37.05
CA THR A 122 13.10 2.83 -35.90
C THR A 122 11.66 2.74 -35.46
N TYR A 123 11.46 2.66 -34.14
CA TYR A 123 10.14 2.69 -33.52
C TYR A 123 10.05 3.87 -32.57
N THR A 124 9.00 4.68 -32.70
CA THR A 124 8.75 5.80 -31.78
C THR A 124 7.76 5.39 -30.71
N LEU A 125 8.16 5.55 -29.45
CA LEU A 125 7.34 5.26 -28.29
C LEU A 125 6.54 6.49 -27.86
N LYS A 126 5.22 6.32 -27.78
CA LYS A 126 4.27 7.33 -27.33
C LYS A 126 3.57 6.82 -26.07
N PHE A 127 3.69 7.60 -25.02
CA PHE A 127 2.98 7.37 -23.76
C PHE A 127 1.67 8.12 -23.73
N ASN A 128 0.62 7.43 -23.32
CA ASN A 128 -0.63 8.02 -22.86
C ASN A 128 -0.62 7.95 -21.33
N TRP A 129 -0.19 9.03 -20.69
CA TRP A 129 -0.07 9.10 -19.23
C TRP A 129 -1.44 9.28 -18.58
N THR A 130 -1.77 8.43 -17.61
CA THR A 130 -2.97 8.57 -16.78
C THR A 130 -2.62 9.06 -15.38
N SER A 131 -3.63 9.54 -14.64
CA SER A 131 -3.48 9.76 -13.20
C SER A 131 -3.04 8.45 -12.52
N PRO A 132 -2.15 8.50 -11.52
CA PRO A 132 -1.74 7.31 -10.79
C PRO A 132 -2.77 6.82 -9.78
N ILE A 133 -3.72 7.66 -9.39
CA ILE A 133 -4.75 7.31 -8.40
C ILE A 133 -6.16 7.50 -8.97
N PRO A 134 -7.17 6.80 -8.44
CA PRO A 134 -8.56 7.00 -8.80
C PRO A 134 -9.04 8.41 -8.46
N HIS A 135 -10.05 8.87 -9.20
CA HIS A 135 -10.77 10.11 -8.93
C HIS A 135 -12.22 9.77 -8.63
N ILE A 136 -12.73 10.22 -7.48
CA ILE A 136 -14.13 10.12 -7.10
C ILE A 136 -14.79 11.49 -7.26
N ASN A 137 -15.85 11.55 -8.04
CA ASN A 137 -16.70 12.72 -8.20
C ASN A 137 -18.06 12.42 -7.55
N ILE A 138 -18.48 13.27 -6.62
CA ILE A 138 -19.75 13.16 -5.91
C ILE A 138 -20.55 14.43 -6.12
N VAL A 139 -21.79 14.29 -6.56
CA VAL A 139 -22.75 15.39 -6.71
C VAL A 139 -23.95 15.11 -5.82
N THR A 140 -24.03 15.82 -4.71
CA THR A 140 -25.16 15.73 -3.77
C THR A 140 -26.44 16.28 -4.39
N GLU A 141 -27.58 15.77 -3.93
CA GLU A 141 -28.88 16.27 -4.29
C GLU A 141 -28.96 17.79 -4.05
N GLN A 142 -29.36 18.53 -5.08
CA GLN A 142 -29.43 20.00 -5.08
C GLN A 142 -28.08 20.71 -4.81
N ASN A 143 -26.94 20.01 -4.93
CA ASN A 143 -25.62 20.50 -4.54
C ASN A 143 -25.56 20.93 -3.06
N ALA A 144 -26.27 20.23 -2.19
CA ALA A 144 -26.29 20.50 -0.76
C ALA A 144 -24.90 20.31 -0.12
N ASP A 145 -24.59 21.15 0.87
CA ASP A 145 -23.41 20.96 1.72
C ASP A 145 -23.63 19.80 2.70
N ILE A 146 -22.57 19.03 2.94
CA ILE A 146 -22.58 17.94 3.93
C ILE A 146 -22.21 18.52 5.28
N VAL A 147 -23.22 18.75 6.13
CA VAL A 147 -23.07 19.47 7.41
C VAL A 147 -23.40 18.62 8.64
N SER A 148 -23.81 17.36 8.44
CA SER A 148 -24.15 16.42 9.51
C SER A 148 -23.27 15.17 9.43
N LYS A 149 -22.93 14.61 10.59
CA LYS A 149 -22.32 13.28 10.70
C LYS A 149 -23.34 12.17 10.93
N ASP A 150 -24.62 12.52 11.11
CA ASP A 150 -25.70 11.60 11.45
C ASP A 150 -26.66 11.43 10.27
N ASP A 151 -26.92 12.52 9.54
CA ASP A 151 -27.88 12.55 8.44
C ASP A 151 -27.20 12.34 7.09
N TYR A 152 -27.69 11.34 6.35
CA TYR A 152 -27.29 11.08 4.98
C TYR A 152 -27.99 12.00 3.98
N ILE A 153 -27.25 12.46 2.98
CA ILE A 153 -27.76 13.17 1.80
C ILE A 153 -27.59 12.27 0.58
N ASN A 154 -28.62 12.19 -0.27
CA ASN A 154 -28.53 11.47 -1.54
C ASN A 154 -27.52 12.14 -2.47
N ALA A 155 -26.82 11.35 -3.29
CA ALA A 155 -25.83 11.85 -4.24
C ALA A 155 -25.68 10.90 -5.44
N ASP A 156 -25.22 11.47 -6.55
CA ASP A 156 -24.61 10.74 -7.65
C ASP A 156 -23.12 10.55 -7.37
N ILE A 157 -22.58 9.39 -7.73
CA ILE A 157 -21.15 9.06 -7.64
C ILE A 157 -20.62 8.56 -8.98
N GLU A 158 -19.46 9.07 -9.36
CA GLU A 158 -18.66 8.61 -10.49
C GLU A 158 -17.24 8.36 -10.01
N ILE A 159 -16.67 7.21 -10.36
CA ILE A 159 -15.31 6.81 -10.00
C ILE A 159 -14.56 6.52 -11.30
N THR A 160 -13.56 7.33 -11.60
CA THR A 160 -12.54 6.99 -12.61
C THR A 160 -11.45 6.19 -11.92
N ALA A 161 -11.35 4.90 -12.22
CA ALA A 161 -10.54 3.95 -11.46
C ALA A 161 -9.04 4.04 -11.77
N ASN A 162 -8.65 4.58 -12.93
CA ASN A 162 -7.24 4.80 -13.29
C ASN A 162 -6.33 3.57 -13.08
N GLY A 163 -6.85 2.38 -13.40
CA GLY A 163 -6.11 1.12 -13.32
C GLY A 163 -6.20 0.37 -12.00
N TRP A 164 -6.88 0.93 -10.98
CA TRP A 164 -7.17 0.29 -9.69
C TRP A 164 -8.43 -0.60 -9.71
N GLY A 165 -9.10 -0.69 -10.84
CA GLY A 165 -10.34 -1.44 -11.03
C GLY A 165 -11.04 -0.96 -12.28
N GLU A 166 -12.33 -1.26 -12.39
CA GLU A 166 -13.21 -0.71 -13.41
C GLU A 166 -13.79 0.63 -12.97
N ASP A 167 -14.06 1.50 -13.94
CA ASP A 167 -14.80 2.73 -13.69
C ASP A 167 -16.21 2.40 -13.17
N PHE A 168 -16.72 3.23 -12.27
CA PHE A 168 -18.02 3.03 -11.63
C PHE A 168 -18.88 4.28 -11.74
N THR A 169 -20.17 4.11 -11.93
CA THR A 169 -21.17 5.18 -11.84
C THR A 169 -22.41 4.64 -11.17
N GLY A 170 -22.95 5.38 -10.21
CA GLY A 170 -24.12 4.93 -9.47
C GLY A 170 -24.70 6.00 -8.56
N LYS A 171 -25.63 5.55 -7.70
CA LYS A 171 -26.21 6.35 -6.63
C LYS A 171 -25.55 5.99 -5.30
N THR A 172 -25.41 7.00 -4.45
CA THR A 172 -24.88 6.84 -3.10
C THR A 172 -25.59 7.80 -2.15
N ARG A 173 -25.42 7.55 -0.87
CA ARG A 173 -25.71 8.48 0.20
C ARG A 173 -24.42 8.86 0.89
N ILE A 174 -24.25 10.13 1.21
CA ILE A 174 -23.05 10.66 1.87
C ILE A 174 -23.41 11.40 3.15
N ARG A 175 -22.62 11.18 4.21
CA ARG A 175 -22.63 11.96 5.45
C ARG A 175 -21.21 12.23 5.93
N GLY A 176 -21.07 13.19 6.85
CA GLY A 176 -19.84 13.37 7.60
C GLY A 176 -19.50 12.18 8.47
N ARG A 177 -18.25 12.09 8.92
CA ARG A 177 -17.86 11.13 9.97
C ARG A 177 -16.78 11.69 10.89
N GLY A 178 -16.42 10.88 11.89
CA GLY A 178 -15.35 11.18 12.82
C GLY A 178 -15.80 12.08 13.97
N ASN A 179 -15.01 12.06 15.04
CA ASN A 179 -15.23 12.90 16.22
C ASN A 179 -14.37 14.16 16.09
N THR A 180 -13.10 14.09 16.48
CA THR A 180 -12.19 15.24 16.38
C THR A 180 -11.99 15.72 14.93
N THR A 181 -11.90 14.80 13.97
CA THR A 181 -11.67 15.16 12.55
C THR A 181 -12.87 15.83 11.91
N TRP A 182 -14.08 15.62 12.42
CA TRP A 182 -15.29 16.27 11.90
C TRP A 182 -15.27 17.79 12.11
N VAL A 183 -14.60 18.31 13.14
CA VAL A 183 -14.50 19.77 13.36
C VAL A 183 -13.39 20.42 12.55
N LEU A 184 -12.52 19.64 11.90
CA LEU A 184 -11.41 20.15 11.09
C LEU A 184 -11.90 20.67 9.73
N PRO A 185 -11.14 21.54 9.03
CA PRO A 185 -11.61 22.17 7.79
C PRO A 185 -11.86 21.19 6.64
N LYS A 186 -11.00 20.16 6.50
CA LYS A 186 -11.18 19.07 5.53
C LYS A 186 -11.90 17.91 6.21
N LYS A 187 -13.15 17.68 5.80
CA LYS A 187 -14.05 16.73 6.44
C LYS A 187 -13.85 15.31 5.89
N PRO A 188 -13.79 14.27 6.73
CA PRO A 188 -13.92 12.89 6.28
C PRO A 188 -15.41 12.53 6.08
N TYR A 189 -15.67 11.54 5.23
CA TYR A 189 -17.04 11.15 4.86
C TYR A 189 -17.27 9.64 4.98
N ARG A 190 -18.52 9.25 5.17
CA ARG A 190 -19.02 7.89 4.95
C ARG A 190 -19.92 7.90 3.72
N LEU A 191 -19.70 6.94 2.83
CA LEU A 191 -20.51 6.66 1.66
C LEU A 191 -21.34 5.42 1.92
N LYS A 192 -22.58 5.41 1.43
CA LYS A 192 -23.46 4.26 1.41
C LYS A 192 -24.09 4.15 0.04
N LEU A 193 -23.54 3.30 -0.83
CA LEU A 193 -24.10 3.02 -2.15
C LEU A 193 -25.55 2.51 -1.99
N ASP A 194 -26.38 2.75 -3.00
CA ASP A 194 -27.77 2.27 -2.96
C ASP A 194 -27.85 0.74 -3.06
N GLU A 195 -26.92 0.14 -3.81
CA GLU A 195 -26.76 -1.30 -3.98
C GLU A 195 -25.29 -1.68 -3.70
N ASP A 196 -25.07 -2.92 -3.29
CA ASP A 196 -23.71 -3.44 -3.12
C ASP A 196 -23.00 -3.46 -4.47
N ALA A 197 -21.75 -3.02 -4.52
CA ALA A 197 -20.97 -2.98 -5.76
C ALA A 197 -19.48 -3.21 -5.52
N VAL A 198 -18.81 -3.76 -6.53
CA VAL A 198 -17.34 -3.79 -6.59
C VAL A 198 -16.86 -2.43 -7.05
N ILE A 199 -16.12 -1.73 -6.19
CA ILE A 199 -15.42 -0.49 -6.55
C ILE A 199 -13.92 -0.64 -6.33
N LEU A 200 -13.11 -0.17 -7.28
CA LEU A 200 -11.64 -0.16 -7.18
C LEU A 200 -11.03 -1.52 -6.81
N GLY A 201 -11.60 -2.60 -7.35
CA GLY A 201 -11.12 -3.97 -7.16
C GLY A 201 -11.35 -4.56 -5.77
N LEU A 202 -12.05 -3.85 -4.88
CA LEU A 202 -12.41 -4.34 -3.55
C LEU A 202 -13.64 -5.24 -3.60
N ALA A 203 -13.81 -6.07 -2.57
CA ALA A 203 -14.97 -6.94 -2.45
C ALA A 203 -16.28 -6.14 -2.49
N GLU A 204 -17.32 -6.74 -3.10
CA GLU A 204 -18.64 -6.15 -3.26
C GLU A 204 -19.21 -5.68 -1.92
N GLU A 205 -19.50 -4.39 -1.82
CA GLU A 205 -20.14 -3.77 -0.66
C GLU A 205 -20.71 -2.39 -0.98
N LYS A 206 -21.53 -1.84 -0.08
CA LYS A 206 -22.10 -0.50 -0.20
C LYS A 206 -21.54 0.53 0.78
N ASP A 207 -21.02 0.11 1.92
CA ASP A 207 -20.58 1.00 2.99
C ASP A 207 -19.05 1.24 2.92
N TRP A 208 -18.68 2.49 2.64
CA TRP A 208 -17.30 2.90 2.39
C TRP A 208 -16.94 4.17 3.16
N VAL A 209 -15.66 4.35 3.45
CA VAL A 209 -15.13 5.49 4.19
C VAL A 209 -14.11 6.25 3.37
N LEU A 210 -14.23 7.58 3.38
CA LEU A 210 -13.23 8.51 2.85
C LEU A 210 -12.52 9.21 4.01
N LEU A 211 -11.29 8.76 4.32
CA LEU A 211 -10.44 9.41 5.32
C LEU A 211 -9.71 10.61 4.70
N ALA A 212 -9.85 11.77 5.33
CA ALA A 212 -9.23 13.01 4.87
C ALA A 212 -7.72 13.10 5.13
N ASN A 213 -7.22 12.32 6.11
CA ASN A 213 -5.84 12.33 6.60
C ASN A 213 -5.26 13.74 6.85
N ILE A 214 -6.10 14.69 7.28
CA ILE A 214 -5.72 16.13 7.30
C ILE A 214 -4.59 16.44 8.29
N ILE A 215 -4.48 15.69 9.40
CA ILE A 215 -3.42 15.90 10.39
C ILE A 215 -2.11 15.23 9.99
N ASP A 216 -2.13 14.38 8.97
CA ASP A 216 -1.00 13.59 8.53
C ASP A 216 -0.23 14.34 7.42
N PRO A 217 1.04 14.72 7.65
CA PRO A 217 1.85 15.43 6.66
C PRO A 217 2.19 14.60 5.40
N THR A 218 1.98 13.29 5.46
CA THR A 218 2.25 12.32 4.38
C THR A 218 0.99 11.82 3.68
N LEU A 219 -0.19 12.02 4.26
CA LEU A 219 -1.49 11.48 3.82
C LEU A 219 -1.59 9.94 3.74
N MET A 220 -0.65 9.19 4.34
CA MET A 220 -0.58 7.72 4.25
C MET A 220 -0.36 6.97 5.58
N LEU A 221 -0.35 7.61 6.75
CA LEU A 221 -0.05 6.93 8.02
C LEU A 221 -1.04 5.80 8.34
N ASN A 222 -2.34 6.03 8.07
CA ASN A 222 -3.35 4.96 8.11
C ASN A 222 -3.01 3.81 7.14
N ALA A 223 -2.63 4.14 5.90
CA ALA A 223 -2.27 3.16 4.90
C ALA A 223 -1.04 2.31 5.30
N VAL A 224 -0.06 2.93 5.97
CA VAL A 224 1.12 2.24 6.51
C VAL A 224 0.74 1.31 7.66
N ALA A 225 -0.13 1.75 8.58
CA ALA A 225 -0.62 0.89 9.66
C ALA A 225 -1.38 -0.32 9.12
N PHE A 226 -2.26 -0.11 8.13
CA PHE A 226 -2.98 -1.20 7.47
C PHE A 226 -2.02 -2.14 6.74
N LYS A 227 -0.95 -1.62 6.11
CA LYS A 227 0.06 -2.49 5.52
C LYS A 227 0.80 -3.34 6.55
N ILE A 228 1.06 -2.80 7.74
CA ILE A 228 1.67 -3.58 8.83
C ILE A 228 0.72 -4.71 9.27
N GLY A 229 -0.58 -4.43 9.42
CA GLY A 229 -1.60 -5.44 9.73
C GLY A 229 -1.68 -6.55 8.69
N ASP A 230 -1.66 -6.19 7.39
CA ASP A 230 -1.63 -7.12 6.25
C ASP A 230 -0.38 -8.02 6.28
N LEU A 231 0.80 -7.43 6.46
CA LEU A 231 2.07 -8.17 6.54
C LEU A 231 2.15 -9.09 7.78
N LEU A 232 1.42 -8.78 8.85
CA LEU A 232 1.27 -9.64 10.02
C LEU A 232 0.18 -10.70 9.86
N ASP A 233 -0.58 -10.69 8.75
CA ASP A 233 -1.77 -11.52 8.57
C ASP A 233 -2.74 -11.34 9.75
N LEU A 234 -3.03 -10.08 10.07
CA LEU A 234 -4.03 -9.70 11.06
C LEU A 234 -5.39 -9.65 10.37
N LYS A 235 -6.35 -10.42 10.90
CA LYS A 235 -7.67 -10.56 10.30
C LYS A 235 -8.38 -9.22 10.13
N TYR A 236 -9.14 -9.14 9.04
CA TYR A 236 -10.01 -8.01 8.72
C TYR A 236 -9.27 -6.67 8.64
N THR A 237 -7.97 -6.69 8.35
CA THR A 237 -7.23 -5.47 8.06
C THR A 237 -7.77 -4.85 6.77
N ASN A 238 -8.17 -3.58 6.86
CA ASN A 238 -8.76 -2.88 5.73
C ASN A 238 -7.73 -2.55 4.64
N HIS A 239 -8.22 -2.34 3.42
CA HIS A 239 -7.44 -1.79 2.32
C HIS A 239 -7.32 -0.27 2.45
N ALA A 240 -6.33 0.29 1.77
CA ALA A 240 -6.06 1.73 1.77
C ALA A 240 -5.87 2.22 0.34
N ILE A 241 -6.93 2.62 -0.35
CA ILE A 241 -6.82 3.11 -1.73
C ILE A 241 -6.71 4.64 -1.72
N PRO A 242 -5.59 5.25 -2.18
CA PRO A 242 -5.49 6.70 -2.28
C PRO A 242 -6.41 7.18 -3.41
N VAL A 243 -7.19 8.23 -3.19
CA VAL A 243 -8.13 8.79 -4.18
C VAL A 243 -8.13 10.30 -4.16
N ASP A 244 -8.36 10.93 -5.31
CA ASP A 244 -8.72 12.34 -5.40
C ASP A 244 -10.24 12.50 -5.29
N LEU A 245 -10.73 13.52 -4.56
CA LEU A 245 -12.17 13.77 -4.38
C LEU A 245 -12.59 15.12 -4.96
N THR A 246 -13.66 15.10 -5.76
CA THR A 246 -14.42 16.28 -6.16
C THR A 246 -15.83 16.18 -5.61
N LEU A 247 -16.28 17.20 -4.90
CA LEU A 247 -17.61 17.27 -4.31
C LEU A 247 -18.36 18.49 -4.86
N ASN A 248 -19.55 18.29 -5.42
CA ASN A 248 -20.39 19.34 -6.02
C ASN A 248 -19.59 20.22 -7.02
N GLY A 249 -18.76 19.59 -7.85
CA GLY A 249 -17.91 20.26 -8.84
C GLY A 249 -16.68 20.97 -8.29
N LYS A 250 -16.41 20.89 -6.97
CA LYS A 250 -15.23 21.46 -6.32
C LYS A 250 -14.25 20.35 -5.93
N TYR A 251 -13.02 20.43 -6.42
CA TYR A 251 -11.94 19.57 -5.93
C TYR A 251 -11.65 19.87 -4.45
N VAL A 252 -11.70 18.84 -3.61
CA VAL A 252 -11.54 18.94 -2.14
C VAL A 252 -10.30 18.19 -1.63
N GLY A 253 -9.42 17.76 -2.52
CA GLY A 253 -8.11 17.20 -2.17
C GLY A 253 -8.03 15.68 -2.21
N SER A 254 -6.96 15.18 -1.61
CA SER A 254 -6.60 13.77 -1.52
C SER A 254 -7.30 13.08 -0.36
N TYR A 255 -7.82 11.89 -0.54
CA TYR A 255 -8.45 11.07 0.50
C TYR A 255 -7.92 9.65 0.41
N MET A 256 -8.18 8.86 1.45
CA MET A 256 -8.03 7.42 1.41
C MET A 256 -9.42 6.78 1.44
N LEU A 257 -9.77 6.04 0.39
CA LEU A 257 -10.92 5.16 0.39
C LEU A 257 -10.55 3.86 1.12
N THR A 258 -11.40 3.46 2.06
CA THR A 258 -11.25 2.23 2.82
C THR A 258 -12.63 1.69 3.19
N GLU A 259 -12.68 0.44 3.60
CA GLU A 259 -13.84 -0.20 4.17
C GLU A 259 -14.33 0.49 5.45
N GLN A 260 -15.65 0.47 5.68
CA GLN A 260 -16.19 0.70 7.01
C GLN A 260 -15.89 -0.52 7.90
N VAL A 261 -15.47 -0.27 9.15
CA VAL A 261 -15.42 -1.31 10.18
C VAL A 261 -16.84 -1.64 10.60
N GLU A 262 -17.32 -2.81 10.17
CA GLU A 262 -18.65 -3.35 10.46
C GLU A 262 -18.68 -4.85 10.18
N ARG A 263 -19.72 -5.53 10.67
CA ARG A 263 -19.95 -6.94 10.37
C ARG A 263 -20.52 -7.13 8.96
N SER A 264 -19.72 -7.72 8.08
CA SER A 264 -20.20 -8.28 6.82
C SER A 264 -19.23 -9.36 6.31
N SER A 265 -19.66 -10.17 5.33
CA SER A 265 -18.86 -11.29 4.81
C SER A 265 -17.57 -10.86 4.11
N SER A 266 -17.45 -9.59 3.73
CA SER A 266 -16.25 -9.00 3.12
C SER A 266 -15.49 -8.05 4.06
N ARG A 267 -15.89 -8.02 5.33
CA ARG A 267 -15.39 -7.15 6.40
C ARG A 267 -15.08 -8.01 7.63
N VAL A 268 -15.62 -7.66 8.80
CA VAL A 268 -15.57 -8.51 9.99
C VAL A 268 -16.58 -9.66 9.81
N ASP A 269 -16.13 -10.74 9.18
CA ASP A 269 -16.95 -11.91 8.89
C ASP A 269 -17.09 -12.80 10.13
N ILE A 270 -18.05 -12.46 10.98
CA ILE A 270 -18.45 -13.19 12.19
C ILE A 270 -19.95 -13.54 12.13
N HIS A 271 -20.39 -14.52 12.92
CA HIS A 271 -21.78 -14.99 12.90
C HIS A 271 -22.78 -13.85 13.08
N LYS A 272 -23.75 -13.76 12.16
CA LYS A 272 -24.70 -12.64 12.04
C LYS A 272 -25.43 -12.25 13.35
N GLU A 273 -25.91 -13.23 14.11
CA GLU A 273 -26.76 -13.00 15.29
C GLU A 273 -26.05 -13.27 16.62
N LYS A 274 -24.82 -13.79 16.59
CA LYS A 274 -24.15 -14.35 17.77
C LYS A 274 -22.67 -14.00 17.86
N GLY A 275 -22.07 -13.59 16.75
CA GLY A 275 -20.79 -12.93 16.76
C GLY A 275 -20.93 -11.55 17.39
N VAL A 276 -19.84 -11.09 17.96
CA VAL A 276 -19.75 -9.81 18.65
C VAL A 276 -18.61 -9.00 18.04
N LEU A 277 -18.87 -7.76 17.67
CA LEU A 277 -17.87 -6.74 17.37
C LEU A 277 -17.95 -5.68 18.46
N LEU A 278 -16.86 -5.48 19.18
CA LEU A 278 -16.71 -4.51 20.25
C LEU A 278 -15.74 -3.42 19.84
N GLU A 279 -15.99 -2.22 20.32
CA GLU A 279 -15.08 -1.08 20.23
C GLU A 279 -14.76 -0.60 21.64
N ILE A 280 -13.46 -0.55 21.98
CA ILE A 280 -12.97 0.08 23.20
C ILE A 280 -12.61 1.53 22.87
N ASP A 281 -13.49 2.46 23.22
CA ASP A 281 -13.33 3.89 22.89
C ASP A 281 -13.83 4.81 24.00
N GLY A 282 -12.99 5.77 24.39
CA GLY A 282 -13.29 6.77 25.40
C GLY A 282 -14.36 7.80 25.03
N ASN A 283 -14.79 7.91 23.76
CA ASN A 283 -15.92 8.75 23.34
C ASN A 283 -17.24 8.26 23.95
N PHE A 284 -17.39 6.93 24.13
CA PHE A 284 -18.49 6.30 24.87
C PHE A 284 -19.86 6.83 24.40
N ASP A 285 -20.09 6.77 23.09
CA ASP A 285 -21.18 7.43 22.36
C ASP A 285 -22.12 6.46 21.61
N GLU A 286 -22.07 5.16 21.91
CA GLU A 286 -23.06 4.17 21.44
C GLU A 286 -24.22 3.99 22.44
N ASP A 287 -25.40 3.58 21.96
CA ASP A 287 -26.55 3.32 22.84
C ASP A 287 -26.29 2.13 23.77
N TYR A 288 -25.63 1.09 23.26
CA TYR A 288 -25.29 -0.12 24.00
C TYR A 288 -23.81 -0.15 24.38
N GLN A 289 -23.54 0.28 25.60
CA GLN A 289 -22.19 0.42 26.14
C GLN A 289 -22.10 0.15 27.64
N PHE A 290 -20.92 -0.25 28.11
CA PHE A 290 -20.66 -0.51 29.52
C PHE A 290 -19.21 -0.23 29.91
N LEU A 291 -18.99 0.06 31.20
CA LEU A 291 -17.66 0.04 31.78
C LEU A 291 -17.34 -1.37 32.27
N SER A 292 -16.16 -1.84 31.90
CA SER A 292 -15.62 -3.13 32.32
C SER A 292 -15.37 -3.16 33.84
N ASN A 293 -15.36 -4.35 34.47
CA ASN A 293 -15.48 -4.48 35.92
C ASN A 293 -14.15 -4.28 36.69
N ASN A 294 -12.99 -4.57 36.10
CA ASN A 294 -11.69 -4.52 36.79
C ASN A 294 -10.80 -3.33 36.36
N TYR A 295 -10.89 -2.91 35.10
CA TYR A 295 -10.07 -1.85 34.50
C TYR A 295 -10.90 -0.63 34.09
N ALA A 296 -12.24 -0.69 34.22
CA ALA A 296 -13.18 0.36 33.82
C ALA A 296 -13.05 0.77 32.35
N LEU A 297 -12.65 -0.15 31.46
CA LEU A 297 -12.54 0.08 30.03
C LEU A 297 -13.92 0.47 29.45
N PRO A 298 -13.99 1.50 28.59
CA PRO A 298 -15.23 1.89 27.93
C PRO A 298 -15.51 0.97 26.74
N ILE A 299 -16.41 0.01 26.92
CA ILE A 299 -16.78 -0.97 25.89
C ILE A 299 -18.08 -0.55 25.23
N MET A 300 -18.09 -0.52 23.90
CA MET A 300 -19.27 -0.26 23.08
C MET A 300 -19.53 -1.46 22.18
N ILE A 301 -20.80 -1.85 22.05
CA ILE A 301 -21.21 -2.96 21.18
C ILE A 301 -21.52 -2.38 19.80
N LYS A 302 -20.80 -2.83 18.78
CA LYS A 302 -20.97 -2.41 17.38
C LYS A 302 -21.81 -3.39 16.59
N ASP A 303 -21.56 -4.68 16.82
CA ASP A 303 -22.41 -5.77 16.34
C ASP A 303 -22.58 -6.82 17.45
N PRO A 304 -23.74 -7.48 17.56
CA PRO A 304 -24.92 -7.25 16.74
C PRO A 304 -25.54 -5.86 17.00
N ASP A 305 -26.16 -5.27 15.98
CA ASP A 305 -26.95 -4.05 16.15
C ASP A 305 -28.17 -4.38 17.02
N LEU A 306 -28.13 -3.95 18.29
CA LEU A 306 -29.14 -4.35 19.27
C LEU A 306 -30.49 -3.66 19.05
N ASP A 307 -30.54 -2.61 18.24
CA ASP A 307 -31.80 -1.96 17.83
C ASP A 307 -32.59 -2.82 16.83
N ASP A 308 -31.98 -3.83 16.22
CA ASP A 308 -32.67 -4.80 15.35
C ASP A 308 -33.50 -5.84 16.13
N PHE A 309 -33.42 -5.85 17.47
CA PHE A 309 -34.07 -6.84 18.34
C PHE A 309 -35.22 -6.23 19.15
N SER A 310 -36.09 -7.10 19.70
CA SER A 310 -37.05 -6.62 20.71
C SER A 310 -36.33 -6.13 21.97
N THR A 311 -36.94 -5.23 22.74
CA THR A 311 -36.33 -4.66 23.95
C THR A 311 -35.91 -5.74 24.95
N GLU A 312 -36.69 -6.81 25.11
CA GLU A 312 -36.35 -7.93 25.98
C GLU A 312 -35.17 -8.76 25.45
N GLU A 313 -35.11 -9.02 24.14
CA GLU A 313 -34.00 -9.76 23.52
C GLU A 313 -32.70 -8.95 23.55
N ALA A 314 -32.76 -7.65 23.22
CA ALA A 314 -31.63 -6.74 23.27
C ALA A 314 -31.03 -6.67 24.68
N ALA A 315 -31.86 -6.60 25.72
CA ALA A 315 -31.39 -6.59 27.11
C ALA A 315 -30.66 -7.90 27.47
N VAL A 316 -31.19 -9.06 27.05
CA VAL A 316 -30.56 -10.36 27.29
C VAL A 316 -29.23 -10.49 26.55
N LEU A 317 -29.17 -10.08 25.28
CA LEU A 317 -27.94 -10.10 24.48
C LEU A 317 -26.88 -9.17 25.07
N PHE A 318 -27.27 -7.95 25.44
CA PHE A 318 -26.39 -6.99 26.11
C PHE A 318 -25.78 -7.56 27.39
N ASP A 319 -26.61 -8.12 28.28
CA ASP A 319 -26.13 -8.69 29.55
C ASP A 319 -25.22 -9.90 29.33
N ASN A 320 -25.50 -10.73 28.32
CA ASN A 320 -24.64 -11.87 27.96
C ASN A 320 -23.27 -11.42 27.44
N ILE A 321 -23.23 -10.45 26.52
CA ILE A 321 -21.99 -9.90 25.96
C ILE A 321 -21.16 -9.25 27.07
N LYS A 322 -21.80 -8.45 27.91
CA LYS A 322 -21.16 -7.81 29.06
C LYS A 322 -20.59 -8.82 30.06
N SER A 323 -21.37 -9.85 30.40
CA SER A 323 -20.94 -10.93 31.30
C SER A 323 -19.76 -11.71 30.73
N ASP A 324 -19.78 -11.99 29.42
CA ASP A 324 -18.70 -12.69 28.74
C ASP A 324 -17.40 -11.87 28.71
N PHE A 325 -17.48 -10.56 28.44
CA PHE A 325 -16.31 -9.68 28.54
C PHE A 325 -15.78 -9.59 29.98
N HIS A 326 -16.65 -9.49 30.98
CA HIS A 326 -16.23 -9.51 32.39
C HIS A 326 -15.53 -10.80 32.78
N GLN A 327 -15.91 -11.96 32.23
CA GLN A 327 -15.20 -13.23 32.50
C GLN A 327 -13.77 -13.22 31.94
N LEU A 328 -13.56 -12.67 30.74
CA LEU A 328 -12.22 -12.43 30.20
C LEU A 328 -11.42 -11.55 31.16
N GLU A 329 -12.03 -10.45 31.60
CA GLU A 329 -11.38 -9.45 32.42
C GLU A 329 -11.04 -9.98 33.83
N ASP A 330 -11.95 -10.71 34.47
CA ASP A 330 -11.76 -11.37 35.76
C ASP A 330 -10.59 -12.36 35.70
N ALA A 331 -10.46 -13.09 34.59
CA ALA A 331 -9.34 -14.00 34.38
C ALA A 331 -8.00 -13.25 34.26
N ILE A 332 -7.97 -12.08 33.62
CA ILE A 332 -6.76 -11.23 33.51
C ILE A 332 -6.41 -10.56 34.85
N ALA A 333 -7.42 -10.08 35.57
CA ALA A 333 -7.28 -9.39 36.85
C ALA A 333 -6.97 -10.34 38.02
N SER A 334 -7.22 -11.64 37.84
CA SER A 334 -7.00 -12.67 38.86
C SER A 334 -5.61 -12.61 39.50
N ASP A 335 -5.55 -12.84 40.82
CA ASP A 335 -4.29 -13.04 41.55
C ASP A 335 -3.50 -14.27 41.06
N GLN A 336 -4.15 -15.19 40.32
CA GLN A 336 -3.49 -16.35 39.72
C GLN A 336 -2.86 -16.06 38.36
N PHE A 337 -3.06 -14.87 37.78
CA PHE A 337 -2.46 -14.49 36.50
C PHE A 337 -0.91 -14.56 36.58
N PRO A 338 -0.23 -15.07 35.54
CA PRO A 338 -0.73 -15.49 34.22
C PRO A 338 -1.28 -16.93 34.15
N ASN A 339 -1.30 -17.67 35.26
CA ASN A 339 -1.78 -19.06 35.33
C ASN A 339 -3.32 -19.20 35.42
N SER A 340 -4.07 -18.11 35.23
CA SER A 340 -5.52 -18.14 35.11
C SER A 340 -5.96 -18.74 33.77
N ASN A 341 -7.27 -18.88 33.56
CA ASN A 341 -7.85 -19.41 32.33
C ASN A 341 -8.09 -18.33 31.24
N TYR A 342 -7.46 -17.16 31.32
CA TYR A 342 -7.76 -16.03 30.42
C TYR A 342 -7.58 -16.37 28.92
N LYS A 343 -6.62 -17.26 28.59
CA LYS A 343 -6.36 -17.77 27.24
C LYS A 343 -7.51 -18.62 26.66
N ASN A 344 -8.50 -19.00 27.46
CA ASN A 344 -9.75 -19.60 26.97
C ASN A 344 -10.70 -18.55 26.38
N TYR A 345 -10.52 -17.27 26.73
CA TYR A 345 -11.39 -16.17 26.33
C TYR A 345 -10.77 -15.26 25.27
N ILE A 346 -9.44 -15.17 25.17
CA ILE A 346 -8.76 -14.33 24.18
C ILE A 346 -7.70 -15.10 23.40
N ASP A 347 -7.62 -14.84 22.10
CA ASP A 347 -6.60 -15.36 21.21
C ASP A 347 -5.31 -14.51 21.31
N ILE A 348 -4.31 -15.04 22.03
CA ILE A 348 -3.05 -14.32 22.28
C ILE A 348 -2.24 -14.06 21.00
N GLN A 349 -2.46 -14.81 19.93
CA GLN A 349 -1.75 -14.59 18.67
C GLN A 349 -2.25 -13.33 17.96
N SER A 350 -3.57 -13.14 17.87
CA SER A 350 -4.16 -11.89 17.37
C SER A 350 -3.81 -10.69 18.25
N LEU A 351 -3.82 -10.87 19.57
CA LEU A 351 -3.43 -9.82 20.52
C LEU A 351 -1.99 -9.37 20.27
N VAL A 352 -1.04 -10.30 20.19
CA VAL A 352 0.37 -9.97 19.97
C VAL A 352 0.56 -9.27 18.61
N LYS A 353 -0.04 -9.78 17.53
CA LYS A 353 0.03 -9.14 16.21
C LYS A 353 -0.52 -7.70 16.27
N PHE A 354 -1.68 -7.51 16.92
CA PHE A 354 -2.27 -6.19 17.12
C PHE A 354 -1.35 -5.25 17.92
N LEU A 355 -0.76 -5.74 19.02
CA LEU A 355 0.20 -4.96 19.82
C LEU A 355 1.43 -4.57 19.00
N ILE A 356 1.94 -5.43 18.11
CA ILE A 356 3.06 -5.10 17.21
C ILE A 356 2.69 -3.97 16.25
N VAL A 357 1.47 -3.94 15.70
CA VAL A 357 1.00 -2.81 14.87
C VAL A 357 1.05 -1.51 15.67
N PHE A 358 0.49 -1.51 16.88
CA PHE A 358 0.48 -0.34 17.76
C PHE A 358 1.88 0.08 18.21
N ASP A 359 2.79 -0.87 18.44
CA ASP A 359 4.16 -0.59 18.85
C ASP A 359 4.99 -0.03 17.67
N LEU A 360 4.92 -0.66 16.50
CA LEU A 360 5.66 -0.22 15.32
C LEU A 360 5.18 1.11 14.77
N THR A 361 3.88 1.39 14.85
CA THR A 361 3.32 2.72 14.54
C THR A 361 3.43 3.68 15.70
N HIS A 362 3.77 3.20 16.91
CA HIS A 362 3.76 3.95 18.16
C HIS A 362 2.43 4.72 18.36
N ASN A 363 1.31 4.03 18.11
CA ASN A 363 -0.01 4.54 18.42
C ASN A 363 -0.25 4.41 19.94
N MET A 364 -0.09 5.52 20.66
CA MET A 364 -0.19 5.54 22.12
C MET A 364 -1.63 5.57 22.63
N GLU A 365 -2.64 5.65 21.75
CA GLU A 365 -4.06 5.63 22.14
C GLU A 365 -4.44 4.29 22.80
N ILE A 366 -3.71 3.20 22.57
CA ILE A 366 -3.92 1.93 23.28
C ILE A 366 -3.83 2.05 24.81
N ASN A 367 -3.12 3.06 25.32
CA ASN A 367 -3.06 3.34 26.76
C ASN A 367 -4.36 3.93 27.30
N HIS A 368 -5.15 4.60 26.45
CA HIS A 368 -6.42 5.25 26.76
C HIS A 368 -7.37 5.02 25.56
N PRO A 369 -7.80 3.75 25.35
CA PRO A 369 -8.24 3.24 24.06
C PRO A 369 -9.25 4.14 23.35
N LYS A 370 -8.99 4.33 22.06
CA LYS A 370 -9.91 4.85 21.04
C LYS A 370 -9.74 4.00 19.79
N SER A 371 -10.81 3.83 19.02
CA SER A 371 -10.79 3.02 17.78
C SER A 371 -10.15 1.62 17.97
N THR A 372 -10.26 1.03 19.16
CA THR A 372 -9.61 -0.24 19.50
C THR A 372 -10.63 -1.36 19.45
N TYR A 373 -10.64 -2.12 18.35
CA TYR A 373 -11.67 -3.14 18.12
C TYR A 373 -11.28 -4.52 18.63
N MET A 374 -12.30 -5.28 19.03
CA MET A 374 -12.23 -6.72 19.31
C MET A 374 -13.40 -7.42 18.65
N HIS A 375 -13.20 -8.63 18.15
CA HIS A 375 -14.29 -9.43 17.61
C HIS A 375 -14.27 -10.86 18.14
N LYS A 376 -15.45 -11.47 18.20
CA LYS A 376 -15.65 -12.86 18.61
C LYS A 376 -16.72 -13.47 17.71
N ASP A 377 -16.51 -14.70 17.26
CA ASP A 377 -17.55 -15.44 16.55
C ASP A 377 -18.57 -16.04 17.54
N GLU A 378 -19.53 -16.87 17.10
CA GLU A 378 -20.54 -17.48 17.98
C GLU A 378 -19.94 -18.20 19.20
N THR A 379 -18.81 -18.89 19.00
CA THR A 379 -18.08 -19.59 20.07
C THR A 379 -16.59 -19.32 19.96
N GLY A 380 -15.87 -19.56 21.05
CA GLY A 380 -14.42 -19.44 21.08
C GLY A 380 -13.95 -18.18 21.77
N LYS A 381 -12.96 -17.52 21.17
CA LYS A 381 -12.15 -16.48 21.80
C LYS A 381 -12.41 -15.13 21.15
N TYR A 382 -12.25 -14.06 21.91
CA TYR A 382 -12.02 -12.74 21.37
C TYR A 382 -10.70 -12.70 20.61
N PHE A 383 -10.72 -12.01 19.48
CA PHE A 383 -9.57 -11.64 18.67
C PHE A 383 -9.43 -10.12 18.70
N MET A 384 -8.20 -9.62 18.73
CA MET A 384 -7.97 -8.18 18.56
C MET A 384 -8.09 -7.79 17.08
N GLY A 385 -8.63 -6.60 16.86
CA GLY A 385 -8.86 -6.04 15.53
C GLY A 385 -10.34 -6.03 15.11
N PRO A 386 -10.64 -5.46 13.94
CA PRO A 386 -9.70 -4.90 12.96
C PRO A 386 -8.94 -3.67 13.47
N ILE A 387 -7.76 -3.40 12.90
CA ILE A 387 -7.00 -2.18 13.21
C ILE A 387 -7.64 -0.98 12.51
N TRP A 388 -7.70 0.17 13.19
CA TRP A 388 -8.31 1.39 12.69
C TRP A 388 -7.67 2.65 13.32
N ASP A 389 -7.70 3.76 12.58
CA ASP A 389 -7.36 5.12 13.04
C ASP A 389 -5.93 5.31 13.61
N PHE A 390 -4.96 5.55 12.71
CA PHE A 390 -3.53 5.68 13.03
C PHE A 390 -2.93 7.04 12.64
N ASP A 391 -3.75 8.05 12.40
CA ASP A 391 -3.25 9.40 12.13
C ASP A 391 -2.66 10.06 13.40
N TRP A 392 -3.15 9.68 14.59
CA TRP A 392 -2.59 10.04 15.91
C TRP A 392 -1.40 9.17 16.36
N ALA A 393 -0.74 8.48 15.43
CA ALA A 393 0.43 7.64 15.73
C ALA A 393 1.77 8.33 15.34
N PHE A 394 2.83 7.57 15.15
CA PHE A 394 4.13 8.01 14.61
C PHE A 394 4.78 9.16 15.38
N GLY A 395 4.65 9.14 16.70
CA GLY A 395 5.24 10.14 17.60
C GLY A 395 4.44 11.44 17.73
N TYR A 396 3.19 11.47 17.26
CA TYR A 396 2.29 12.62 17.38
C TYR A 396 1.80 12.88 18.81
N GLU A 397 1.62 11.83 19.62
CA GLU A 397 1.13 11.92 21.00
C GLU A 397 1.98 12.89 21.85
N GLY A 398 1.30 13.77 22.59
CA GLY A 398 1.92 14.75 23.50
C GLY A 398 2.39 16.05 22.86
N ASN A 399 3.04 16.03 21.68
CA ASN A 399 3.60 17.23 21.04
C ASN A 399 2.86 17.68 19.75
N ARG A 400 1.97 16.82 19.20
CA ARG A 400 1.23 17.05 17.95
C ARG A 400 2.13 17.27 16.73
N ILE A 401 3.28 16.62 16.69
CA ILE A 401 4.23 16.66 15.59
C ILE A 401 4.74 15.25 15.30
N HIS A 402 4.43 14.73 14.12
CA HIS A 402 4.91 13.42 13.69
C HIS A 402 6.45 13.36 13.57
N PHE A 403 6.97 12.16 13.74
CA PHE A 403 8.36 11.75 13.51
C PHE A 403 9.42 12.36 14.45
N GLN A 404 9.01 12.85 15.63
CA GLN A 404 9.93 13.48 16.59
C GLN A 404 10.79 12.47 17.38
N SER A 405 10.14 11.47 18.00
CA SER A 405 10.80 10.44 18.80
C SER A 405 10.22 9.07 18.46
N PHE A 406 11.11 8.09 18.35
CA PHE A 406 10.78 6.68 18.11
C PHE A 406 11.24 5.78 19.27
N ASN A 407 11.88 6.34 20.30
CA ASN A 407 12.60 5.61 21.34
C ASN A 407 11.92 5.64 22.71
N THR A 408 10.61 5.83 22.75
CA THR A 408 9.79 5.81 23.98
C THR A 408 8.98 4.52 24.09
N PRO A 409 8.70 4.01 25.30
CA PRO A 409 7.83 2.86 25.46
C PRO A 409 6.42 3.11 24.92
N LEU A 410 5.82 2.11 24.26
CA LEU A 410 4.40 2.15 23.87
C LEU A 410 3.52 2.35 25.09
N PHE A 411 3.76 1.56 26.15
CA PHE A 411 2.97 1.62 27.37
C PHE A 411 3.44 2.75 28.29
N LYS A 412 2.56 3.72 28.49
CA LYS A 412 2.81 4.88 29.34
C LYS A 412 1.51 5.37 30.00
N LEU A 413 1.61 5.81 31.25
CA LEU A 413 0.57 6.58 31.91
C LEU A 413 0.55 8.01 31.32
N ILE A 414 -0.34 8.24 30.35
CA ILE A 414 -0.45 9.52 29.63
C ILE A 414 -1.44 10.44 30.35
N THR A 415 -2.53 9.88 30.86
CA THR A 415 -3.55 10.60 31.63
C THR A 415 -3.95 9.77 32.86
N PRO A 416 -4.65 10.37 33.84
CA PRO A 416 -5.27 9.59 34.93
C PRO A 416 -6.25 8.51 34.43
N ASN A 417 -6.73 8.63 33.18
CA ASN A 417 -7.67 7.71 32.54
C ASN A 417 -6.98 6.71 31.60
N SER A 418 -5.68 6.45 31.76
CA SER A 418 -4.95 5.43 30.99
C SER A 418 -5.37 3.99 31.36
N LYS A 419 -6.66 3.67 31.19
CA LYS A 419 -7.27 2.38 31.53
C LYS A 419 -6.71 1.23 30.69
N GLY A 420 -6.45 1.49 29.41
CA GLY A 420 -5.83 0.51 28.51
C GLY A 420 -4.41 0.17 28.92
N TYR A 421 -3.64 1.14 29.46
CA TYR A 421 -2.31 0.86 30.01
C TYR A 421 -2.38 -0.27 31.04
N TYR A 422 -3.29 -0.20 32.03
CA TYR A 422 -3.40 -1.24 33.06
C TYR A 422 -3.79 -2.59 32.47
N PHE A 423 -4.77 -2.63 31.57
CA PHE A 423 -5.22 -3.86 30.93
C PHE A 423 -4.11 -4.54 30.10
N PHE A 424 -3.50 -3.81 29.16
CA PHE A 424 -2.51 -4.39 28.26
C PHE A 424 -1.18 -4.70 28.97
N THR A 425 -0.73 -3.86 29.90
CA THR A 425 0.49 -4.17 30.67
C THR A 425 0.32 -5.39 31.58
N ARG A 426 -0.88 -5.61 32.14
CA ARG A 426 -1.16 -6.84 32.89
C ARG A 426 -0.98 -8.07 32.00
N ILE A 427 -1.51 -8.05 30.78
CA ILE A 427 -1.34 -9.19 29.85
C ILE A 427 0.14 -9.41 29.50
N MET A 428 0.90 -8.33 29.33
CA MET A 428 2.35 -8.39 29.08
C MET A 428 3.16 -8.95 30.27
N GLU A 429 2.57 -9.19 31.44
CA GLU A 429 3.24 -9.94 32.51
C GLU A 429 3.30 -11.45 32.23
N ASP A 430 2.50 -11.98 31.29
CA ASP A 430 2.58 -13.39 30.89
C ASP A 430 3.86 -13.66 30.08
N PRO A 431 4.78 -14.53 30.54
CA PRO A 431 5.99 -14.88 29.80
C PRO A 431 5.71 -15.55 28.45
N GLU A 432 4.57 -16.25 28.28
CA GLU A 432 4.16 -16.83 27.00
C GLU A 432 3.80 -15.74 25.98
N VAL A 433 3.12 -14.68 26.42
CA VAL A 433 2.79 -13.52 25.57
C VAL A 433 4.06 -12.79 25.14
N LYS A 434 5.00 -12.56 26.07
CA LYS A 434 6.31 -11.96 25.74
C LYS A 434 7.10 -12.80 24.75
N ALA A 435 7.18 -14.12 24.97
CA ALA A 435 7.88 -15.03 24.07
C ALA A 435 7.26 -14.99 22.66
N LEU A 436 5.93 -15.03 22.56
CA LEU A 436 5.20 -14.95 21.30
C LEU A 436 5.39 -13.58 20.62
N TYR A 437 5.40 -12.49 21.37
CA TYR A 437 5.69 -11.15 20.86
C TYR A 437 7.08 -11.09 20.24
N LYS A 438 8.09 -11.58 20.96
CA LYS A 438 9.47 -11.62 20.46
C LYS A 438 9.58 -12.44 19.18
N GLU A 439 8.96 -13.62 19.14
CA GLU A 439 8.97 -14.49 17.96
C GLU A 439 8.35 -13.80 16.73
N ILE A 440 7.12 -13.28 16.88
CA ILE A 440 6.41 -12.63 15.77
C ILE A 440 7.13 -11.35 15.34
N TRP A 441 7.63 -10.56 16.29
CA TRP A 441 8.41 -9.36 15.98
C TRP A 441 9.70 -9.69 15.23
N GLN A 442 10.49 -10.67 15.69
CA GLN A 442 11.75 -11.02 15.03
C GLN A 442 11.55 -11.51 13.59
N LYS A 443 10.48 -12.28 13.36
CA LYS A 443 10.07 -12.67 12.01
C LYS A 443 9.69 -11.46 11.16
N PHE A 444 8.83 -10.58 11.69
CA PHE A 444 8.40 -9.37 10.98
C PHE A 444 9.58 -8.43 10.67
N SER A 445 10.44 -8.18 11.66
CA SER A 445 11.64 -7.33 11.54
C SER A 445 12.55 -7.83 10.42
N THR A 446 12.73 -9.16 10.32
CA THR A 446 13.60 -9.79 9.31
C THR A 446 12.96 -9.85 7.92
N GLU A 447 11.69 -10.24 7.83
CA GLU A 447 11.04 -10.60 6.57
C GLU A 447 10.16 -9.49 5.98
N SER A 448 9.65 -8.57 6.81
CA SER A 448 8.55 -7.67 6.45
C SER A 448 8.90 -6.18 6.52
N MET A 449 10.00 -5.78 7.17
CA MET A 449 10.43 -4.38 7.20
C MET A 449 10.80 -3.83 5.83
N GLU A 450 11.50 -4.61 4.99
CA GLU A 450 11.79 -4.19 3.62
C GLU A 450 10.50 -4.06 2.78
N PRO A 451 9.61 -5.07 2.71
CA PRO A 451 8.31 -4.92 2.05
C PRO A 451 7.47 -3.73 2.54
N LEU A 452 7.52 -3.41 3.84
CA LEU A 452 6.84 -2.24 4.39
C LEU A 452 7.42 -0.92 3.84
N LEU A 453 8.75 -0.81 3.77
CA LEU A 453 9.42 0.38 3.23
C LEU A 453 9.22 0.51 1.71
N GLU A 454 9.17 -0.61 0.99
CA GLU A 454 8.79 -0.63 -0.43
C GLU A 454 7.34 -0.16 -0.63
N TYR A 455 6.42 -0.53 0.27
CA TYR A 455 5.05 -0.03 0.23
C TYR A 455 4.99 1.49 0.47
N VAL A 456 5.80 2.04 1.38
CA VAL A 456 5.90 3.50 1.57
C VAL A 456 6.37 4.19 0.28
N ASP A 457 7.37 3.62 -0.41
CA ASP A 457 7.85 4.16 -1.68
C ASP A 457 6.77 4.06 -2.78
N PHE A 458 6.10 2.92 -2.89
CA PHE A 458 4.99 2.71 -3.81
C PHE A 458 3.86 3.72 -3.57
N TYR A 459 3.35 3.82 -2.34
CA TYR A 459 2.22 4.65 -1.99
C TYR A 459 2.54 6.14 -2.18
N SER A 460 3.73 6.56 -1.76
CA SER A 460 4.18 7.96 -1.93
C SER A 460 4.33 8.36 -3.39
N ALA A 461 4.83 7.46 -4.25
CA ALA A 461 4.95 7.73 -5.68
C ALA A 461 3.58 7.94 -6.34
N HIS A 462 2.57 7.15 -5.95
CA HIS A 462 1.20 7.32 -6.44
C HIS A 462 0.54 8.61 -5.91
N LEU A 463 0.81 8.96 -4.65
CA LEU A 463 0.24 10.16 -4.04
C LEU A 463 0.91 11.46 -4.45
N THR A 464 2.11 11.46 -5.03
CA THR A 464 2.93 12.70 -5.19
C THR A 464 2.18 13.84 -5.88
N GLU A 465 1.46 13.57 -6.98
CA GLU A 465 0.69 14.60 -7.68
C GLU A 465 -0.54 15.05 -6.88
N SER A 466 -1.26 14.10 -6.28
CA SER A 466 -2.45 14.36 -5.45
C SER A 466 -2.10 15.16 -4.19
N GLN A 467 -1.00 14.83 -3.52
CA GLN A 467 -0.50 15.55 -2.34
C GLN A 467 -0.17 17.01 -2.67
N ALA A 468 0.42 17.28 -3.84
CA ALA A 468 0.72 18.64 -4.26
C ALA A 468 -0.56 19.46 -4.50
N LYS A 469 -1.60 18.84 -5.11
CA LYS A 469 -2.92 19.46 -5.30
C LYS A 469 -3.64 19.67 -3.96
N ASP A 470 -3.57 18.69 -3.07
CA ASP A 470 -4.14 18.77 -1.72
C ASP A 470 -3.53 19.94 -0.93
N TYR A 471 -2.20 20.07 -0.96
CA TYR A 471 -1.51 21.19 -0.32
C TYR A 471 -1.94 22.54 -0.88
N GLN A 472 -2.13 22.66 -2.21
CA GLN A 472 -2.62 23.91 -2.81
C GLN A 472 -4.01 24.30 -2.31
N VAL A 473 -4.89 23.33 -2.07
CA VAL A 473 -6.24 23.57 -1.54
C VAL A 473 -6.20 23.94 -0.05
N TRP A 474 -5.44 23.20 0.75
CA TRP A 474 -5.57 23.23 2.21
C TRP A 474 -4.48 24.03 2.95
N SER A 475 -3.40 24.47 2.27
CA SER A 475 -2.34 25.29 2.88
C SER A 475 -2.79 26.65 3.42
N VAL A 476 -3.99 27.10 3.07
CA VAL A 476 -4.63 28.29 3.65
C VAL A 476 -5.15 28.08 5.07
N VAL A 477 -5.27 26.82 5.52
CA VAL A 477 -5.70 26.48 6.87
C VAL A 477 -4.56 26.78 7.86
N PRO A 478 -4.82 27.55 8.94
CA PRO A 478 -3.83 27.77 9.99
C PRO A 478 -3.32 26.46 10.59
N ASP A 479 -2.01 26.39 10.83
CA ASP A 479 -1.33 25.22 11.40
C ASP A 479 -1.52 23.92 10.60
N PHE A 480 -1.83 24.02 9.29
CA PHE A 480 -1.94 22.86 8.41
C PHE A 480 -0.61 22.08 8.36
N PRO A 481 -0.60 20.78 8.71
CA PRO A 481 0.64 20.01 8.83
C PRO A 481 1.20 19.55 7.47
N GLY A 482 0.51 19.83 6.36
CA GLY A 482 0.97 19.50 5.03
C GLY A 482 2.35 20.10 4.68
N THR A 483 2.96 19.58 3.63
CA THR A 483 4.35 19.91 3.27
C THR A 483 4.48 20.33 1.80
N LEU A 484 5.38 21.29 1.54
CA LEU A 484 5.90 21.58 0.19
C LEU A 484 7.06 20.65 -0.20
N ASN A 485 7.69 20.01 0.79
CA ASN A 485 8.79 19.08 0.59
C ASN A 485 8.34 17.68 0.96
N TYR A 486 7.58 17.06 0.05
CA TYR A 486 6.97 15.76 0.28
C TYR A 486 8.01 14.65 0.43
N SER A 487 9.03 14.61 -0.43
CA SER A 487 10.11 13.62 -0.35
C SER A 487 10.87 13.66 0.99
N LEU A 488 11.05 14.85 1.58
CA LEU A 488 11.60 14.96 2.93
C LEU A 488 10.70 14.29 3.98
N LYS A 489 9.38 14.46 3.91
CA LYS A 489 8.45 13.81 4.83
C LYS A 489 8.42 12.30 4.68
N ILE A 490 8.52 11.79 3.45
CA ILE A 490 8.64 10.35 3.20
C ILE A 490 9.95 9.79 3.79
N ASN A 491 11.07 10.50 3.61
CA ASN A 491 12.33 10.09 4.22
C ASN A 491 12.29 10.14 5.76
N GLN A 492 11.59 11.12 6.35
CA GLN A 492 11.35 11.19 7.80
C GLN A 492 10.54 9.99 8.29
N LEU A 493 9.45 9.63 7.60
CA LEU A 493 8.64 8.45 7.91
C LEU A 493 9.47 7.16 7.86
N LYS A 494 10.22 6.93 6.78
CA LYS A 494 11.08 5.74 6.63
C LYS A 494 12.18 5.69 7.71
N THR A 495 12.78 6.82 8.03
CA THR A 495 13.77 6.92 9.11
C THR A 495 13.13 6.61 10.47
N TRP A 496 11.93 7.13 10.71
CA TRP A 496 11.19 6.91 11.94
C TRP A 496 10.80 5.44 12.11
N LEU A 497 10.29 4.79 11.05
CA LEU A 497 9.96 3.36 11.06
C LEU A 497 11.17 2.47 11.38
N ASN A 498 12.32 2.72 10.74
CA ASN A 498 13.56 1.99 11.04
C ASN A 498 14.07 2.24 12.46
N GLY A 499 14.00 3.49 12.93
CA GLY A 499 14.34 3.84 14.30
C GLY A 499 13.43 3.15 15.31
N ARG A 500 12.13 3.08 15.01
CA ARG A 500 11.15 2.39 15.85
C ARG A 500 11.38 0.89 15.87
N ALA A 501 11.63 0.27 14.73
CA ALA A 501 11.98 -1.14 14.64
C ALA A 501 13.23 -1.45 15.49
N THR A 502 14.27 -0.62 15.40
CA THR A 502 15.48 -0.75 16.23
C THR A 502 15.16 -0.63 17.73
N TYR A 503 14.24 0.25 18.12
CA TYR A 503 13.79 0.33 19.50
C TYR A 503 13.10 -0.97 19.95
N ILE A 504 12.21 -1.52 19.14
CA ILE A 504 11.48 -2.76 19.45
C ILE A 504 12.45 -3.95 19.52
N ASP A 505 13.43 -4.05 18.61
CA ASP A 505 14.50 -5.06 18.65
C ASP A 505 15.21 -5.08 20.01
N ASN A 506 15.52 -3.91 20.56
CA ASN A 506 16.13 -3.80 21.89
C ASN A 506 15.13 -4.14 23.00
N TYR A 507 13.90 -3.66 22.91
CA TYR A 507 12.85 -3.90 23.90
C TYR A 507 12.56 -5.40 24.09
N VAL A 508 12.45 -6.17 22.99
CA VAL A 508 12.17 -7.62 23.08
C VAL A 508 13.39 -8.45 23.50
N ASN A 509 14.59 -7.89 23.50
CA ASN A 509 15.78 -8.58 24.01
C ASN A 509 15.75 -8.72 25.53
N ASP A 510 15.03 -7.83 26.22
CA ASP A 510 14.87 -7.82 27.67
C ASP A 510 13.70 -8.70 28.18
N PHE A 511 13.01 -9.41 27.27
CA PHE A 511 11.86 -10.27 27.59
C PHE A 511 12.21 -11.57 28.30
#